data_AF-A0A7S2DVJ1-F1
#
_entry.id   AF-A0A7S2DVJ1-F1
#
_cell.length_a   1.000
_cell.length_b   1.000
_cell.length_c   1.000
_cell.angle_alpha   90.00
_cell.angle_beta   90.00
_cell.angle_gamma   90.00
#
_symmetry.space_group_name_H-M   'P 1'
#
loop_
_entity.id
_entity.type
_entity.pdbx_description
1 polymer ?
#
loop_
_entity_poly.entity_id
_entity_poly.type
_entity_poly.pdbx_seq_one_letter_code
_entity_poly.pdbx_strand_id
1 'polypeptide(L)'
;GGFAAALCCSGLVAALTGASKASAEIAPNWVMPPLPPEVAKAVLPEEESRRRRTASTNQVKGEKWFKIGASGFKAHCSGCHPIGLSTGNQEFLLSQEGMERTGYNDAQKIQYIIRYGSDNMPGFAADCADEGAYSQCQSTIPLSENRLRDIQDYVMNRATSGWKDV
;
A
#
# COMPACT_ATOMS: atom_id res chain seq x y z
N GLY A 1 36.51 38.37 -51.51
CA GLY A 1 35.90 37.54 -50.46
C GLY A 1 36.45 38.00 -49.14
N GLY A 2 35.59 38.38 -48.20
CA GLY A 2 35.95 39.06 -46.95
C GLY A 2 36.71 38.19 -45.94
N PHE A 3 37.42 38.88 -45.05
CA PHE A 3 38.25 38.40 -43.94
C PHE A 3 37.47 38.29 -42.60
N ALA A 4 38.09 37.59 -41.63
CA ALA A 4 37.91 37.65 -40.15
C ALA A 4 36.66 36.99 -39.54
N ALA A 5 36.60 36.51 -38.28
CA ALA A 5 37.50 36.09 -37.19
C ALA A 5 36.53 35.57 -36.09
N ALA A 6 36.67 34.35 -35.56
CA ALA A 6 37.21 33.98 -34.24
C ALA A 6 36.40 34.40 -32.97
N LEU A 7 36.45 33.52 -31.95
CA LEU A 7 36.00 33.66 -30.53
C LEU A 7 34.48 33.58 -30.25
N CYS A 8 33.94 33.01 -29.17
CA CYS A 8 34.41 32.22 -28.04
C CYS A 8 33.20 31.74 -27.21
N CYS A 9 33.48 30.86 -26.24
CA CYS A 9 32.76 30.66 -24.96
C CYS A 9 31.57 29.68 -24.88
N SER A 10 31.91 28.53 -24.28
CA SER A 10 31.35 28.05 -23.01
C SER A 10 30.02 27.32 -23.05
N GLY A 11 30.11 26.05 -22.67
CA GLY A 11 28.98 25.16 -22.50
C GLY A 11 28.01 25.60 -21.41
N LEU A 12 26.78 25.13 -21.57
CA LEU A 12 25.79 25.10 -20.52
C LEU A 12 25.34 23.65 -20.36
N VAL A 13 25.88 22.99 -19.34
CA VAL A 13 25.29 21.78 -18.77
C VAL A 13 24.04 22.23 -18.01
N ALA A 14 22.86 21.91 -18.54
CA ALA A 14 21.63 22.00 -17.77
C ALA A 14 21.18 20.58 -17.42
N ALA A 15 21.77 20.04 -16.35
CA ALA A 15 21.23 18.91 -15.64
C ALA A 15 19.93 19.35 -14.96
N LEU A 16 18.79 19.09 -15.60
CA LEU A 16 17.49 19.17 -14.92
C LEU A 16 17.29 17.85 -14.18
N THR A 17 17.91 17.78 -13.00
CA THR A 17 17.53 16.88 -11.92
C THR A 17 16.15 17.26 -11.42
N GLY A 18 15.12 16.85 -12.17
CA GLY A 18 13.75 16.80 -11.69
C GLY A 18 13.63 15.67 -10.67
N ALA A 19 14.16 15.87 -9.48
CA ALA A 19 13.79 15.09 -8.32
C ALA A 19 12.33 15.43 -8.00
N SER A 20 11.42 14.67 -8.57
CA SER A 20 10.03 14.64 -8.14
C SER A 20 10.03 14.26 -6.67
N LYS A 21 9.84 15.26 -5.81
CA LYS A 21 9.56 15.05 -4.39
C LYS A 21 8.36 14.12 -4.32
N ALA A 22 8.59 12.89 -3.89
CA ALA A 22 7.55 12.02 -3.40
C ALA A 22 7.00 12.66 -2.12
N SER A 23 5.98 13.51 -2.25
CA SER A 23 5.14 13.87 -1.12
C SER A 23 4.22 12.69 -0.87
N ALA A 24 4.63 11.82 0.05
CA ALA A 24 3.67 11.07 0.84
C ALA A 24 2.99 12.06 1.81
N GLU A 25 2.16 12.95 1.28
CA GLU A 25 1.26 13.79 2.05
C GLU A 25 -0.15 13.24 1.86
N ILE A 26 -0.49 12.21 2.64
CA ILE A 26 -1.90 11.97 2.91
C ILE A 26 -2.34 13.13 3.79
N ALA A 27 -3.08 14.05 3.16
CA ALA A 27 -3.57 15.24 3.81
C ALA A 27 -4.36 14.85 5.08
N PRO A 28 -4.09 15.49 6.23
CA PRO A 28 -4.67 15.12 7.53
C PRO A 28 -6.21 15.25 7.64
N ASN A 29 -6.89 15.67 6.57
CA ASN A 29 -8.34 15.87 6.49
C ASN A 29 -9.03 14.95 5.47
N TRP A 30 -8.39 13.87 5.01
CA TRP A 30 -9.07 12.93 4.12
C TRP A 30 -10.22 12.23 4.87
N VAL A 31 -11.45 12.59 4.49
CA VAL A 31 -12.67 11.91 4.92
C VAL A 31 -12.82 10.67 4.04
N MET A 32 -12.55 9.51 4.61
CA MET A 32 -12.75 8.23 3.94
C MET A 32 -14.25 8.08 3.58
N PRO A 33 -14.59 7.82 2.31
CA PRO A 33 -15.97 7.54 1.95
C PRO A 33 -16.43 6.25 2.65
N PRO A 34 -17.74 6.11 2.92
CA PRO A 34 -18.27 4.89 3.51
C PRO A 34 -17.98 3.70 2.58
N LEU A 35 -17.51 2.58 3.16
CA LEU A 35 -17.31 1.35 2.40
C LEU A 35 -18.64 0.84 1.83
N PRO A 36 -18.64 0.21 0.64
CA PRO A 36 -19.85 -0.37 0.06
C PRO A 36 -20.51 -1.40 1.01
N PRO A 37 -21.85 -1.54 0.98
CA PRO A 37 -22.59 -2.44 1.86
C PRO A 37 -22.13 -3.90 1.82
N GLU A 38 -21.64 -4.37 0.68
CA GLU A 38 -21.11 -5.72 0.47
C GLU A 38 -19.85 -5.95 1.32
N VAL A 39 -19.01 -4.92 1.43
CA VAL A 39 -17.83 -4.91 2.30
C VAL A 39 -18.26 -4.89 3.77
N ALA A 40 -19.26 -4.08 4.11
CA ALA A 40 -19.81 -4.00 5.47
C ALA A 40 -20.39 -5.36 5.96
N LYS A 41 -20.95 -6.16 5.04
CA LYS A 41 -21.47 -7.52 5.35
C LYS A 41 -20.38 -8.57 5.47
N ALA A 42 -19.21 -8.34 4.87
CA ALA A 42 -18.03 -9.19 5.04
C ALA A 42 -17.27 -8.89 6.34
N VAL A 43 -17.75 -7.99 7.20
CA VAL A 43 -17.08 -7.65 8.47
C VAL A 43 -17.25 -8.80 9.47
N LEU A 44 -16.12 -9.32 9.96
CA LEU A 44 -16.11 -10.30 11.05
C LEU A 44 -16.55 -9.63 12.37
N PRO A 45 -17.09 -10.39 13.35
CA PRO A 45 -17.34 -9.85 14.68
C PRO A 45 -16.09 -9.13 15.22
N GLU A 46 -16.28 -7.99 15.89
CA GLU A 46 -15.17 -7.11 16.29
C GLU A 46 -14.10 -7.85 17.11
N GLU A 47 -14.50 -8.78 17.96
CA GLU A 47 -13.57 -9.60 18.74
C GLU A 47 -12.64 -10.43 17.84
N GLU A 48 -13.19 -11.11 16.82
CA GLU A 48 -12.41 -11.91 15.88
C GLU A 48 -11.52 -11.01 15.01
N SER A 49 -12.05 -9.90 14.52
CA SER A 49 -11.27 -8.89 13.78
C SER A 49 -10.07 -8.42 14.61
N ARG A 50 -10.29 -8.07 15.89
CA ARG A 50 -9.22 -7.65 16.79
C ARG A 50 -8.20 -8.77 17.04
N ARG A 51 -8.66 -10.00 17.28
CA ARG A 51 -7.78 -11.17 17.50
C ARG A 51 -6.86 -11.40 16.31
N ARG A 52 -7.39 -11.41 15.10
CA ARG A 52 -6.57 -11.60 13.88
C ARG A 52 -5.48 -10.55 13.76
N ARG A 53 -5.80 -9.29 14.08
CA ARG A 53 -4.87 -8.15 13.94
C ARG A 53 -3.82 -8.08 15.04
N THR A 54 -4.06 -8.62 16.24
CA THR A 54 -3.13 -8.45 17.39
C THR A 54 -2.53 -9.74 17.94
N ALA A 55 -3.06 -10.92 17.60
CA ALA A 55 -2.52 -12.18 18.07
C ALA A 55 -1.11 -12.43 17.53
N SER A 56 -0.28 -13.10 18.33
CA SER A 56 1.09 -13.43 17.92
C SER A 56 1.11 -14.38 16.72
N THR A 57 2.14 -14.29 15.87
CA THR A 57 2.33 -15.16 14.69
C THR A 57 2.17 -16.65 15.03
N ASN A 58 2.67 -17.09 16.19
CA ASN A 58 2.60 -18.49 16.59
C ASN A 58 1.18 -19.00 16.83
N GLN A 59 0.26 -18.12 17.23
CA GLN A 59 -1.15 -18.47 17.41
C GLN A 59 -1.88 -18.59 16.08
N VAL A 60 -1.54 -17.75 15.10
CA VAL A 60 -2.34 -17.57 13.89
C VAL A 60 -1.75 -18.17 12.61
N LYS A 61 -0.44 -18.50 12.57
CA LYS A 61 0.25 -18.98 11.35
C LYS A 61 -0.35 -20.25 10.73
N GLY A 62 -1.05 -21.05 11.53
CA GLY A 62 -1.73 -22.27 11.08
C GLY A 62 -3.09 -22.00 10.41
N GLU A 63 -3.69 -20.84 10.67
CA GLU A 63 -5.06 -20.51 10.29
C GLU A 63 -5.21 -20.23 8.80
N LYS A 64 -6.40 -20.52 8.27
CA LYS A 64 -6.69 -20.38 6.83
C LYS A 64 -6.55 -18.93 6.36
N TRP A 65 -7.12 -17.98 7.10
CA TRP A 65 -7.06 -16.56 6.74
C TRP A 65 -5.63 -16.05 6.70
N PHE A 66 -4.79 -16.46 7.66
CA PHE A 66 -3.40 -16.01 7.74
C PHE A 66 -2.61 -16.50 6.52
N LYS A 67 -2.79 -17.77 6.13
CA LYS A 67 -2.16 -18.35 4.94
C LYS A 67 -2.64 -17.69 3.63
N ILE A 68 -3.93 -17.41 3.53
CA ILE A 68 -4.51 -16.71 2.36
C ILE A 68 -3.99 -15.28 2.29
N GLY A 69 -4.00 -14.56 3.41
CA GLY A 69 -3.47 -13.20 3.53
C GLY A 69 -1.99 -13.13 3.18
N ALA A 70 -1.18 -14.03 3.72
CA ALA A 70 0.24 -14.14 3.39
C ALA A 70 0.49 -14.41 1.90
N SER A 71 -0.25 -15.36 1.32
CA SER A 71 -0.15 -15.67 -0.11
C SER A 71 -0.61 -14.50 -0.99
N GLY A 72 -1.67 -13.80 -0.59
CA GLY A 72 -2.15 -12.60 -1.26
C GLY A 72 -1.13 -11.47 -1.20
N PHE A 73 -0.59 -11.19 -0.02
CA PHE A 73 0.45 -10.19 0.18
C PHE A 73 1.68 -10.47 -0.69
N LYS A 74 2.16 -11.72 -0.71
CA LYS A 74 3.29 -12.13 -1.54
C LYS A 74 3.02 -11.99 -3.04
N ALA A 75 1.80 -12.23 -3.48
CA ALA A 75 1.45 -12.18 -4.90
C ALA A 75 1.22 -10.74 -5.41
N HIS A 76 0.69 -9.86 -4.55
CA HIS A 76 0.16 -8.56 -4.98
C HIS A 76 0.85 -7.34 -4.35
N CYS A 77 1.46 -7.50 -3.18
CA CYS A 77 1.94 -6.37 -2.37
C CYS A 77 3.47 -6.36 -2.25
N SER A 78 4.12 -7.52 -2.13
CA SER A 78 5.55 -7.59 -1.79
C SER A 78 6.50 -7.03 -2.85
N GLY A 79 6.04 -6.81 -4.08
CA GLY A 79 6.85 -6.17 -5.12
C GLY A 79 7.16 -4.69 -4.82
N CYS A 80 6.20 -3.97 -4.22
CA CYS A 80 6.36 -2.58 -3.79
C CYS A 80 6.52 -2.46 -2.27
N HIS A 81 6.15 -3.48 -1.50
CA HIS A 81 6.34 -3.55 -0.06
C HIS A 81 7.25 -4.73 0.30
N PRO A 82 8.56 -4.67 -0.03
CA PRO A 82 9.49 -5.80 0.07
C PRO A 82 9.86 -6.21 1.51
N ILE A 83 9.08 -5.80 2.51
CA ILE A 83 9.44 -5.91 3.92
C ILE A 83 9.55 -7.37 4.32
N GLY A 84 10.77 -7.71 4.74
CA GLY A 84 11.38 -9.02 4.89
C GLY A 84 12.87 -8.99 4.54
N LEU A 85 13.32 -8.02 3.72
CA LEU A 85 14.72 -7.80 3.34
C LEU A 85 15.08 -6.30 3.38
N SER A 86 15.85 -5.92 4.41
CA SER A 86 16.45 -4.59 4.66
C SER A 86 16.93 -3.88 3.40
N THR A 87 16.52 -2.60 3.18
CA THR A 87 17.30 -1.51 2.52
C THR A 87 16.52 -0.20 2.16
N GLY A 88 15.39 0.19 2.79
CA GLY A 88 14.78 1.50 2.40
C GLY A 88 13.59 2.08 3.19
N ASN A 89 13.20 3.32 2.84
CA ASN A 89 12.14 4.11 3.53
C ASN A 89 10.73 3.49 3.47
N GLN A 90 10.44 2.64 2.48
CA GLN A 90 9.14 1.96 2.38
C GLN A 90 8.99 0.85 3.43
N GLU A 91 10.08 0.38 4.03
CA GLU A 91 10.05 -0.58 5.14
C GLU A 91 9.38 -0.03 6.39
N PHE A 92 9.38 1.29 6.55
CA PHE A 92 8.69 1.91 7.66
C PHE A 92 7.19 2.03 7.42
N LEU A 93 6.70 2.13 6.17
CA LEU A 93 5.29 2.46 5.93
C LEU A 93 4.32 1.41 6.46
N LEU A 94 4.65 0.12 6.31
CA LEU A 94 3.82 -0.96 6.87
C LEU A 94 4.33 -1.45 8.24
N SER A 95 5.33 -0.81 8.84
CA SER A 95 5.62 -1.02 10.26
C SER A 95 4.50 -0.40 11.09
N GLN A 96 4.31 -0.86 12.33
CA GLN A 96 3.32 -0.24 13.22
C GLN A 96 3.54 1.28 13.35
N GLU A 97 4.80 1.69 13.56
CA GLU A 97 5.17 3.10 13.68
C GLU A 97 4.85 3.90 12.41
N GLY A 98 5.12 3.36 11.21
CA GLY A 98 4.79 4.10 9.99
C GLY A 98 3.30 4.14 9.69
N MET A 99 2.54 3.10 10.01
CA MET A 99 1.08 3.12 9.92
C MET A 99 0.49 4.16 10.87
N GLU A 100 1.00 4.27 12.10
CA GLU A 100 0.60 5.30 13.07
C GLU A 100 0.96 6.71 12.55
N ARG A 101 2.18 6.91 12.07
CA ARG A 101 2.66 8.19 11.54
C ARG A 101 1.87 8.67 10.31
N THR A 102 1.41 7.74 9.47
CA THR A 102 0.64 8.04 8.25
C THR A 102 -0.88 7.99 8.47
N GLY A 103 -1.34 7.60 9.66
CA GLY A 103 -2.76 7.47 9.98
C GLY A 103 -3.46 6.28 9.34
N TYR A 104 -2.70 5.28 8.86
CA TYR A 104 -3.18 3.98 8.33
C TYR A 104 -3.17 2.87 9.37
N ASN A 105 -3.07 3.19 10.67
CA ASN A 105 -3.31 2.22 11.75
C ASN A 105 -4.81 1.87 11.93
N ASP A 106 -5.68 2.36 11.04
CA ASP A 106 -7.09 2.03 10.98
C ASP A 106 -7.36 0.96 9.92
N ALA A 107 -8.05 -0.10 10.34
CA ALA A 107 -8.40 -1.21 9.47
C ALA A 107 -9.18 -0.78 8.23
N GLN A 108 -10.24 0.02 8.40
CA GLN A 108 -11.09 0.44 7.31
C GLN A 108 -10.31 1.28 6.28
N LYS A 109 -9.36 2.10 6.72
CA LYS A 109 -8.48 2.84 5.81
C LYS A 109 -7.55 1.92 5.03
N ILE A 110 -6.96 0.91 5.67
CA ILE A 110 -6.16 -0.11 4.98
C ILE A 110 -7.03 -0.87 3.97
N GLN A 111 -8.24 -1.25 4.35
CA GLN A 111 -9.16 -1.92 3.43
C GLN A 111 -9.45 -1.03 2.24
N TYR A 112 -9.75 0.24 2.46
CA TYR A 112 -10.04 1.19 1.39
C TYR A 112 -8.87 1.32 0.40
N ILE A 113 -7.65 1.54 0.88
CA ILE A 113 -6.50 1.72 -0.01
C ILE A 113 -6.13 0.42 -0.75
N ILE A 114 -6.32 -0.76 -0.16
CA ILE A 114 -6.17 -2.04 -0.88
C ILE A 114 -7.26 -2.18 -1.94
N ARG A 115 -8.49 -1.73 -1.68
CA ARG A 115 -9.58 -1.83 -2.65
C ARG A 115 -9.41 -0.91 -3.85
N TYR A 116 -9.09 0.36 -3.59
CA TYR A 116 -9.19 1.44 -4.57
C TYR A 116 -7.86 2.07 -4.95
N GLY A 117 -6.78 1.70 -4.26
CA GLY A 117 -5.46 2.25 -4.49
C GLY A 117 -5.30 3.68 -3.95
N SER A 118 -4.09 4.19 -4.04
CA SER A 118 -3.73 5.59 -3.81
C SER A 118 -2.43 5.90 -4.52
N ASP A 119 -2.37 7.03 -5.21
CA ASP A 119 -1.19 7.46 -5.97
C ASP A 119 -0.72 6.38 -6.96
N ASN A 120 0.43 5.75 -6.68
CA ASN A 120 1.02 4.69 -7.50
C ASN A 120 0.64 3.27 -7.03
N MET A 121 -0.09 3.14 -5.92
CA MET A 121 -0.59 1.86 -5.43
C MET A 121 -1.89 1.52 -6.16
N PRO A 122 -1.97 0.40 -6.90
CA PRO A 122 -3.19 0.01 -7.58
C PRO A 122 -4.25 -0.50 -6.60
N GLY A 123 -5.53 -0.31 -6.93
CA GLY A 123 -6.67 -0.92 -6.25
C GLY A 123 -6.97 -2.33 -6.77
N PHE A 124 -7.40 -3.23 -5.88
CA PHE A 124 -7.55 -4.65 -6.16
C PHE A 124 -9.01 -5.15 -6.15
N ALA A 125 -9.97 -4.28 -5.83
CA ALA A 125 -11.38 -4.66 -5.75
C ALA A 125 -12.08 -4.69 -7.11
N ALA A 126 -13.18 -5.44 -7.20
CA ALA A 126 -13.94 -5.56 -8.44
C ALA A 126 -14.62 -4.26 -8.86
N ASP A 127 -15.05 -3.47 -7.88
CA ASP A 127 -15.64 -2.14 -7.99
C ASP A 127 -14.58 -1.03 -7.97
N CYS A 128 -13.29 -1.35 -8.14
CA CYS A 128 -12.23 -0.34 -8.07
C CYS A 128 -12.44 0.82 -9.06
N ALA A 129 -12.86 0.50 -10.28
CA ALA A 129 -13.06 1.48 -11.34
C ALA A 129 -14.32 2.33 -11.16
N ASP A 130 -15.19 1.99 -10.21
CA ASP A 130 -16.38 2.78 -9.88
C ASP A 130 -16.03 3.98 -8.98
N GLU A 131 -14.98 3.85 -8.17
CA GLU A 131 -14.53 4.86 -7.20
C GLU A 131 -13.34 5.71 -7.68
N GLY A 132 -12.70 5.33 -8.80
CA GLY A 132 -11.46 5.98 -9.26
C GLY A 132 -11.18 5.82 -10.76
N ALA A 133 -10.06 6.39 -11.21
CA ALA A 133 -9.64 6.21 -12.60
C ALA A 133 -9.22 4.75 -12.84
N TYR A 134 -9.64 4.14 -13.95
CA TYR A 134 -9.29 2.74 -14.29
C TYR A 134 -7.77 2.48 -14.27
N SER A 135 -6.95 3.50 -14.58
CA SER A 135 -5.48 3.42 -14.50
C SER A 135 -4.93 3.22 -13.09
N GLN A 136 -5.73 3.49 -12.06
CA GLN A 136 -5.42 3.30 -10.65
C GLN A 136 -5.84 1.91 -10.14
N CYS A 137 -6.50 1.09 -10.98
CA CYS A 137 -6.91 -0.26 -10.63
C CYS A 137 -5.95 -1.30 -11.21
N GLN A 138 -5.75 -2.41 -10.49
CA GLN A 138 -4.98 -3.53 -10.99
C GLN A 138 -5.66 -4.06 -12.26
N SER A 139 -4.88 -4.22 -13.33
CA SER A 139 -5.39 -4.64 -14.65
C SER A 139 -5.72 -6.14 -14.77
N THR A 140 -5.58 -6.90 -13.69
CA THR A 140 -5.83 -8.36 -13.65
C THR A 140 -7.16 -8.68 -12.97
N ILE A 141 -7.47 -9.98 -12.83
CA ILE A 141 -8.66 -10.47 -12.13
C ILE A 141 -8.74 -9.85 -10.73
N PRO A 142 -9.85 -9.15 -10.38
CA PRO A 142 -10.03 -8.56 -9.07
C PRO A 142 -10.02 -9.60 -7.94
N LEU A 143 -9.61 -9.17 -6.75
CA LEU A 143 -9.65 -10.02 -5.56
C LEU A 143 -11.05 -10.00 -4.93
N SER A 144 -11.46 -11.14 -4.36
CA SER A 144 -12.72 -11.22 -3.62
C SER A 144 -12.63 -10.49 -2.28
N GLU A 145 -13.76 -10.04 -1.74
CA GLU A 145 -13.83 -9.35 -0.45
C GLU A 145 -13.16 -10.10 0.71
N ASN A 146 -13.39 -11.41 0.77
CA ASN A 146 -12.76 -12.25 1.79
C ASN A 146 -11.24 -12.26 1.67
N ARG A 147 -10.71 -12.27 0.44
CA ARG A 147 -9.26 -12.25 0.20
C ARG A 147 -8.67 -10.88 0.49
N LEU A 148 -9.36 -9.80 0.13
CA LEU A 148 -8.96 -8.43 0.47
C LEU A 148 -8.88 -8.25 1.99
N ARG A 149 -9.90 -8.69 2.73
CA ARG A 149 -9.92 -8.68 4.20
C ARG A 149 -8.81 -9.54 4.80
N ASP A 150 -8.59 -10.76 4.28
CA ASP A 150 -7.53 -11.63 4.80
C ASP A 150 -6.12 -11.02 4.55
N ILE A 151 -5.90 -10.28 3.45
CA ILE A 151 -4.67 -9.51 3.20
C ILE A 151 -4.55 -8.33 4.17
N GLN A 152 -5.61 -7.57 4.37
CA GLN A 152 -5.69 -6.45 5.32
C GLN A 152 -5.34 -6.92 6.74
N ASP A 153 -6.02 -7.97 7.23
CA ASP A 153 -5.79 -8.56 8.56
C ASP A 153 -4.35 -9.06 8.70
N TYR A 154 -3.82 -9.70 7.65
CA TYR A 154 -2.43 -10.14 7.62
C TYR A 154 -1.47 -8.95 7.75
N VAL A 155 -1.62 -7.91 6.93
CA VAL A 155 -0.76 -6.70 6.97
C VAL A 155 -0.75 -6.07 8.35
N MET A 156 -1.92 -5.90 8.99
CA MET A 156 -1.99 -5.37 10.35
C MET A 156 -1.36 -6.29 11.38
N ASN A 157 -1.61 -7.61 11.30
CA ASN A 157 -0.97 -8.59 12.19
C ASN A 157 0.56 -8.53 12.08
N ARG A 158 1.08 -8.43 10.86
CA ARG A 158 2.52 -8.30 10.61
C ARG A 158 3.07 -6.99 11.16
N ALA A 159 2.37 -5.88 10.98
CA ALA A 159 2.75 -4.59 11.53
C ALA A 159 2.89 -4.65 13.06
N THR A 160 1.89 -5.20 13.77
CA THR A 160 1.92 -5.37 15.23
C THR A 160 3.02 -6.32 15.68
N SER A 161 3.34 -7.35 14.89
CA SER A 161 4.44 -8.28 15.17
C SER A 161 5.83 -7.74 14.76
N GLY A 162 5.89 -6.52 14.22
CA GLY A 162 7.12 -5.92 13.71
C GLY A 162 7.72 -6.68 12.53
N TRP A 163 6.88 -7.35 11.73
CA TRP A 163 7.25 -8.18 10.57
C TRP A 163 8.25 -9.30 10.88
N LYS A 164 8.45 -9.66 12.16
CA LYS A 164 9.34 -10.75 12.58
C LYS A 164 8.74 -12.10 12.15
N ASP A 165 9.52 -12.94 11.46
CA ASP A 165 9.13 -14.27 10.96
C ASP A 165 8.27 -14.29 9.68
N VAL A 166 8.54 -13.41 8.70
CA VAL A 166 7.97 -13.49 7.33
C VAL A 166 8.75 -14.44 6.42
#